data_AF-A0A257W3W7-F1
#
_entry.id   AF-A0A257W3W7-F1
#
_cell.length_a   1.000
_cell.length_b   1.000
_cell.length_c   1.000
_cell.angle_alpha   90.00
_cell.angle_beta   90.00
_cell.angle_gamma   90.00
#
_symmetry.space_group_name_H-M   'P 1'
#
loop_
_entity.id
_entity.type
_entity.pdbx_description
1 polymer ?
#
loop_
_entity_poly.entity_id
_entity_poly.type
_entity_poly.pdbx_seq_one_letter_code
_entity_poly.pdbx_strand_id
1 'polypeptide(L)'
;MQIVETSNEGLKRAYTLTIAAKDIEARIEREVKKIAPQVRMPGFRPGKVPANLVKKMHGEALHADVLNNTIRESVDGLIADKKLRPALQPRV
;
A
#
# COMPACT_ATOMS: atom_id res chain seq x y z
N MET A 1 8.17 3.22 -9.90
CA MET A 1 8.30 1.76 -9.66
C MET A 1 9.36 1.21 -10.59
N GLN A 2 10.28 0.38 -10.09
CA GLN A 2 11.22 -0.39 -10.91
C GLN A 2 10.89 -1.88 -10.78
N ILE A 3 10.86 -2.59 -11.92
CA ILE A 3 10.55 -4.02 -12.00
C ILE A 3 11.74 -4.69 -12.65
N VAL A 4 12.42 -5.57 -11.92
CA VAL A 4 13.54 -6.37 -12.43
C VAL A 4 13.12 -7.84 -12.42
N GLU A 5 13.33 -8.54 -13.53
CA GLU A 5 13.11 -9.98 -13.62
C GLU A 5 14.39 -10.71 -13.19
N THR A 6 14.33 -11.47 -12.11
CA THR A 6 15.53 -12.01 -11.42
C THR A 6 15.75 -13.49 -11.72
N SER A 7 14.71 -14.26 -12.04
CA SER A 7 14.86 -15.69 -12.35
C SER A 7 13.78 -16.15 -13.34
N ASN A 8 14.21 -16.95 -14.32
CA ASN A 8 13.39 -17.63 -15.31
C ASN A 8 13.87 -19.09 -15.41
N GLU A 9 13.58 -19.87 -14.38
CA GLU A 9 13.89 -21.31 -14.32
C GLU A 9 12.60 -22.12 -14.50
N GLY A 10 12.39 -22.61 -15.73
CA GLY A 10 11.20 -23.37 -16.09
C GLY A 10 9.92 -22.54 -16.00
N LEU A 11 8.98 -22.95 -15.14
CA LEU A 11 7.73 -22.22 -14.89
C LEU A 11 7.84 -21.17 -13.77
N LYS A 12 8.98 -21.12 -13.07
CA LYS A 12 9.20 -20.16 -11.98
C LYS A 12 9.65 -18.83 -12.58
N ARG A 13 8.95 -17.76 -12.20
CA ARG A 13 9.33 -16.38 -12.50
C ARG A 13 9.49 -15.61 -11.21
N ALA A 14 10.61 -14.93 -11.05
CA ALA A 14 10.86 -14.05 -9.91
C ALA A 14 10.97 -12.60 -10.37
N TYR A 15 10.28 -11.69 -9.68
CA TYR A 15 10.29 -10.27 -9.95
C TYR A 15 10.69 -9.50 -8.70
N THR A 16 11.63 -8.58 -8.84
CA THR A 16 11.99 -7.61 -7.80
C THR A 16 11.26 -6.31 -8.11
N LEU A 17 10.38 -5.88 -7.20
CA LEU A 17 9.61 -4.65 -7.28
C LEU A 17 10.20 -3.63 -6.30
N THR A 18 10.64 -2.49 -6.82
CA THR A 18 11.08 -1.36 -5.99
C THR A 18 10.01 -0.27 -6.00
N ILE A 19 9.40 -0.05 -4.84
CA ILE A 19 8.41 0.99 -4.59
C ILE A 19 9.12 2.16 -3.90
N ALA A 20 8.93 3.38 -4.41
CA ALA A 20 9.54 4.56 -3.83
C ALA A 20 8.80 4.95 -2.53
N ALA A 21 9.55 5.32 -1.49
CA ALA A 21 8.99 5.75 -0.21
C ALA A 21 8.00 6.93 -0.36
N LYS A 22 8.27 7.86 -1.29
CA LYS A 22 7.41 9.01 -1.58
C LYS A 22 5.99 8.61 -2.02
N ASP A 23 5.87 7.51 -2.76
CA ASP A 23 4.56 7.03 -3.22
C ASP A 23 3.73 6.46 -2.06
N ILE A 24 4.40 5.83 -1.09
CA ILE A 24 3.78 5.30 0.12
C ILE A 24 3.32 6.44 1.03
N GLU A 25 4.18 7.44 1.26
CA GLU A 25 3.82 8.64 2.04
C GLU A 25 2.60 9.36 1.45
N ALA A 26 2.57 9.58 0.12
CA ALA A 26 1.44 10.21 -0.55
C ALA A 26 0.14 9.39 -0.46
N ARG A 27 0.22 8.06 -0.38
CA ARG A 27 -0.95 7.19 -0.13
C ARG A 27 -1.43 7.29 1.31
N ILE A 28 -0.52 7.29 2.28
CA ILE A 28 -0.85 7.46 3.70
C ILE A 28 -1.55 8.79 3.94
N GLU A 29 -1.06 9.88 3.35
CA GLU A 29 -1.71 11.18 3.51
C GLU A 29 -3.13 11.22 2.93
N ARG A 30 -3.37 10.50 1.84
CA ARG A 30 -4.72 10.36 1.26
C ARG A 30 -5.64 9.55 2.17
N GLU A 31 -5.17 8.43 2.72
CA GLU A 31 -5.96 7.61 3.64
C GLU A 31 -6.24 8.34 4.95
N VAL A 32 -5.26 9.06 5.50
CA VAL A 32 -5.46 9.92 6.68
C VAL A 32 -6.52 11.00 6.40
N LYS A 33 -6.52 11.63 5.22
CA LYS A 33 -7.55 12.61 4.84
C LYS A 33 -8.94 11.99 4.71
N LYS A 34 -9.06 10.74 4.24
CA LYS A 34 -10.34 10.02 4.15
C LYS A 34 -10.88 9.63 5.52
N ILE A 35 -9.99 9.25 6.45
CA ILE A 35 -10.37 8.76 7.78
C ILE A 35 -10.64 9.92 8.74
N ALA A 36 -9.91 11.04 8.61
CA ALA A 36 -10.08 12.24 9.43
C ALA A 36 -11.56 12.68 9.65
N PRO A 37 -12.46 12.71 8.65
CA PRO A 37 -13.87 13.03 8.85
C PRO A 37 -14.66 11.98 9.64
N GLN A 38 -14.23 10.71 9.63
CA GLN A 38 -14.91 9.59 10.29
C GLN A 38 -14.45 9.39 11.74
N VAL A 39 -13.26 9.87 12.10
CA VAL A 39 -12.75 9.74 13.48
C VAL A 39 -13.60 10.55 14.45
N ARG A 40 -14.12 9.86 15.46
CA ARG A 40 -14.79 10.46 16.62
C ARG A 40 -13.83 10.35 17.80
N MET A 41 -13.38 11.50 18.30
CA MET A 41 -12.47 11.57 19.44
C MET A 41 -13.09 12.43 20.53
N PRO A 42 -13.07 12.00 21.81
CA PRO A 42 -13.55 12.83 22.90
C PRO A 42 -12.78 14.14 22.96
N GLY A 43 -13.50 15.27 23.05
CA GLY A 43 -12.91 16.62 23.06
C GLY A 43 -12.83 17.32 21.69
N PHE A 44 -13.05 16.60 20.58
CA PHE A 44 -13.09 17.20 19.23
C PHE A 44 -14.45 17.02 18.59
N ARG A 45 -14.92 18.06 17.88
CA ARG A 45 -16.11 17.95 17.03
C ARG A 45 -15.84 16.90 15.94
N PRO A 46 -16.75 15.94 15.68
CA PRO A 46 -16.56 14.91 14.67
C PRO A 46 -16.05 15.50 13.35
N GLY A 47 -14.97 14.92 12.83
CA GLY A 47 -14.32 15.35 11.58
C GLY A 47 -13.44 16.60 11.66
N LYS A 48 -13.29 17.24 12.82
CA LYS A 48 -12.35 18.35 13.07
C LYS A 48 -11.19 17.93 13.96
N VAL A 49 -10.75 16.68 13.84
CA VAL A 49 -9.57 16.15 14.55
C VAL A 49 -8.31 16.55 13.78
N PRO A 50 -7.27 17.10 14.44
CA PRO A 50 -6.01 17.40 13.80
C PRO A 50 -5.35 16.16 13.18
N ALA A 51 -4.87 16.29 11.93
CA ALA A 51 -4.25 15.20 11.20
C ALA A 51 -3.03 14.59 11.93
N ASN A 52 -2.31 15.39 12.71
CA ASN A 52 -1.15 14.92 13.49
C ASN A 52 -1.55 13.92 14.58
N LEU A 53 -2.72 14.10 15.20
CA LEU A 53 -3.19 13.21 16.25
C LEU A 53 -3.76 11.91 15.66
N VAL A 54 -4.44 12.01 14.51
CA VAL A 54 -4.87 10.84 13.73
C VAL A 54 -3.67 10.03 13.26
N LYS A 55 -2.61 10.69 12.73
CA LYS A 55 -1.34 10.04 12.39
C LYS A 55 -0.69 9.40 13.62
N LYS A 56 -0.78 9.99 14.82
CA LYS A 56 -0.17 9.40 16.02
C LYS A 56 -0.91 8.15 16.53
N MET A 57 -2.24 8.14 16.45
CA MET A 57 -3.06 7.02 16.95
C MET A 57 -3.21 5.89 15.92
N HIS A 58 -3.36 6.23 14.65
CA HIS A 58 -3.62 5.27 13.58
C HIS A 58 -2.45 5.13 12.60
N GLY A 59 -1.34 5.86 12.78
CA GLY A 59 -0.27 5.92 11.78
C GLY A 59 0.42 4.60 11.50
N GLU A 60 0.59 3.74 12.51
CA GLU A 60 1.22 2.42 12.34
C GLU A 60 0.28 1.44 11.63
N ALA A 61 -0.99 1.37 12.07
CA ALA A 61 -2.02 0.58 11.42
C ALA A 61 -2.24 1.02 9.95
N LEU A 62 -2.32 2.34 9.71
CA LEU A 62 -2.46 2.88 8.36
C LEU A 62 -1.22 2.66 7.51
N HIS A 63 -0.02 2.69 8.08
CA HIS A 63 1.18 2.31 7.35
C HIS A 63 1.12 0.84 6.92
N ALA A 64 0.77 -0.06 7.82
CA ALA A 64 0.67 -1.49 7.53
C ALA A 64 -0.39 -1.76 6.43
N ASP A 65 -1.57 -1.13 6.54
CA ASP A 65 -2.63 -1.28 5.55
C ASP A 65 -2.24 -0.71 4.19
N VAL A 66 -1.64 0.48 4.15
CA VAL A 66 -1.19 1.09 2.89
C VAL A 66 -0.08 0.26 2.26
N LEU A 67 0.84 -0.29 3.06
CA LEU A 67 1.91 -1.14 2.58
C LEU A 67 1.35 -2.43 1.96
N ASN A 68 0.45 -3.12 2.68
CA ASN A 68 -0.21 -4.33 2.18
C ASN A 68 -1.02 -4.09 0.89
N ASN A 69 -1.79 -2.99 0.85
CA ASN A 69 -2.55 -2.60 -0.34
C ASN A 69 -1.62 -2.26 -1.51
N THR A 70 -0.52 -1.56 -1.26
CA THR A 70 0.45 -1.20 -2.29
C THR A 70 1.15 -2.43 -2.86
N ILE A 71 1.50 -3.40 -2.01
CA ILE A 71 2.05 -4.69 -2.46
C ILE A 71 1.05 -5.39 -3.38
N ARG A 72 -0.20 -5.54 -2.94
CA ARG A 72 -1.25 -6.22 -3.71
C ARG A 72 -1.46 -5.56 -5.07
N GLU A 73 -1.64 -4.25 -5.10
CA GLU A 73 -1.80 -3.48 -6.34
C GLU A 73 -0.58 -3.58 -7.26
N SER A 74 0.63 -3.59 -6.70
CA SER A 74 1.86 -3.70 -7.49
C SER A 74 2.02 -5.07 -8.13
N VAL A 75 1.64 -6.13 -7.40
CA VAL A 75 1.63 -7.50 -7.91
C VAL A 75 0.56 -7.67 -8.99
N ASP A 76 -0.66 -7.20 -8.73
CA ASP A 76 -1.76 -7.27 -9.70
C ASP A 76 -1.44 -6.47 -10.97
N GLY A 77 -0.86 -5.27 -10.83
CA GLY A 77 -0.40 -4.45 -11.94
C GLY A 77 0.71 -5.14 -12.75
N LEU A 78 1.69 -5.75 -12.09
CA LEU A 78 2.76 -6.48 -12.77
C LEU A 78 2.22 -7.69 -13.54
N ILE A 79 1.25 -8.42 -12.97
CA ILE A 79 0.58 -9.54 -13.63
C ILE A 79 -0.17 -9.05 -14.87
N ALA A 80 -0.91 -7.93 -14.76
CA ALA A 80 -1.65 -7.35 -15.87
C ALA A 80 -0.72 -6.85 -16.99
N ASP A 81 0.31 -6.09 -16.66
CA ASP A 81 1.26 -5.50 -17.60
C ASP A 81 2.02 -6.57 -18.38
N LYS A 82 2.50 -7.60 -17.68
CA LYS A 82 3.21 -8.73 -18.30
C LYS A 82 2.29 -9.84 -18.80
N LYS A 83 0.96 -9.65 -18.73
CA LYS A 83 -0.08 -10.62 -19.11
C LYS A 83 0.18 -12.01 -18.53
N LEU A 84 0.66 -12.07 -17.30
CA LEU A 84 0.99 -13.31 -16.62
C LEU A 84 -0.29 -14.00 -16.14
N ARG A 85 -0.31 -15.32 -16.21
CA ARG A 85 -1.41 -16.14 -15.67
C ARG A 85 -0.82 -17.08 -14.62
N PRO A 86 -0.59 -16.60 -13.38
CA PRO A 86 0.01 -17.42 -12.35
C PRO A 86 -0.94 -18.58 -11.98
N ALA A 87 -0.40 -19.78 -11.86
CA ALA A 87 -1.17 -20.97 -11.47
C ALA A 87 -1.50 -21.00 -9.97
N LEU A 88 -0.71 -20.28 -9.16
CA LEU A 88 -0.83 -20.18 -7.71
C LEU A 88 -0.78 -18.71 -7.29
N GLN A 89 -1.24 -18.41 -6.08
CA GLN A 89 -1.04 -17.08 -5.51
C GLN A 89 0.47 -16.78 -5.41
N PRO A 90 0.93 -15.62 -5.91
CA PRO A 90 2.32 -15.21 -5.76
C PRO A 90 2.71 -15.16 -4.29
N ARG A 91 3.88 -15.70 -3.96
CA ARG A 91 4.48 -15.51 -2.65
C ARG A 91 5.21 -14.15 -2.68
N VAL A 92 4.85 -13.28 -1.74
CA VAL A 92 5.41 -11.94 -1.59
C VAL A 92 6.37 -11.91 -0.41
#